data_AF-A0A7X2XMJ2-F1
#
_entry.id   AF-A0A7X2XMJ2-F1
#
_cell.length_a   1.000
_cell.length_b   1.000
_cell.length_c   1.000
_cell.angle_alpha   90.00
_cell.angle_beta   90.00
_cell.angle_gamma   90.00
#
_symmetry.space_group_name_H-M   'P 1'
#
loop_
_entity.id
_entity.type
_entity.pdbx_description
1 polymer ?
#
loop_
_entity_poly.entity_id
_entity_poly.type
_entity_poly.pdbx_seq_one_letter_code
_entity_poly.pdbx_strand_id
1 'polypeptide(L)' 'IIFAFVTMNGEEIADRMKKSGEYIYGIYPGADTSRFINRLVLRFSVIGGLFNVIMAGGPMLFVLFDEKLLRLAMIPGLFM' A
#
# COMPACT_ATOMS: atom_id res chain seq x y z
N ILE A 1 3.25 2.27 -0.26
CA ILE A 1 3.49 1.81 -1.65
C ILE A 1 4.82 1.07 -1.75
N ILE A 2 5.97 1.69 -1.42
CA ILE A 2 7.30 1.06 -1.53
C ILE A 2 7.43 -0.23 -0.71
N PHE A 3 6.87 -0.29 0.50
CA PHE A 3 6.88 -1.48 1.35
C PHE A 3 6.27 -2.72 0.64
N ALA A 4 5.13 -2.56 -0.04
CA ALA A 4 4.48 -3.67 -0.74
C ALA A 4 5.33 -4.24 -1.89
N PHE A 5 6.11 -3.39 -2.57
CA PHE A 5 7.05 -3.82 -3.62
C PHE A 5 8.29 -4.53 -3.08
N VAL A 6 8.77 -4.13 -1.90
CA VAL A 6 9.92 -4.76 -1.26
C VAL A 6 9.55 -6.12 -0.66
N THR A 7 8.35 -6.26 -0.09
CA THR A 7 7.90 -7.54 0.51
C THR A 7 7.36 -8.52 -0.53
N MET A 8 6.74 -8.04 -1.61
CA MET A 8 6.24 -8.88 -2.70
C MET A 8 7.06 -8.63 -3.97
N ASN A 9 8.21 -9.28 -4.09
CA ASN A 9 8.96 -9.30 -5.34
C ASN A 9 8.26 -10.22 -6.35
N GLY A 10 7.58 -9.64 -7.34
CA GLY A 10 6.85 -10.39 -8.37
C GLY A 10 7.74 -11.33 -9.19
N GLU A 11 9.03 -11.03 -9.31
CA GLU A 11 10.01 -11.89 -9.97
C GLU A 11 10.30 -13.15 -9.16
N GLU A 12 10.54 -12.99 -7.86
CA GLU A 12 10.79 -14.12 -6.96
C GLU A 12 9.56 -15.02 -6.82
N ILE A 13 8.36 -14.43 -6.77
CA ILE A 13 7.10 -15.18 -6.73
C ILE A 13 6.91 -15.98 -8.02
N ALA A 14 7.12 -15.36 -9.18
CA ALA A 14 7.01 -16.05 -10.47
C ALA A 14 8.04 -17.19 -10.60
N ASP A 15 9.26 -16.99 -10.09
CA ASP A 15 10.32 -17.99 -10.12
C ASP A 15 10.03 -19.16 -9.17
N ARG A 16 9.45 -18.89 -7.99
CA ARG A 16 8.94 -19.92 -7.06
C ARG A 16 7.78 -20.71 -7.68
N MET A 17 6.80 -20.04 -8.29
CA MET A 17 5.67 -20.70 -8.98
C MET A 17 6.15 -21.61 -10.10
N LYS A 18 7.10 -21.13 -10.91
CA LYS A 18 7.71 -21.93 -11.98
C LYS A 18 8.43 -23.17 -11.44
N LYS A 19 9.13 -23.05 -10.31
CA LYS A 19 9.83 -24.17 -9.64
C LYS A 19 8.88 -25.15 -8.97
N SER A 20 7.76 -24.69 -8.41
CA SER A 20 6.73 -25.54 -7.80
C SER A 20 5.80 -26.21 -8.83
N GLY A 21 5.86 -25.81 -10.11
CA GLY A 21 4.95 -26.27 -11.15
C GLY A 21 3.59 -25.57 -11.12
N GLU A 22 3.45 -24.52 -10.32
CA GLU A 22 2.26 -23.68 -10.25
C GLU A 22 2.23 -22.68 -11.41
N TYR A 23 1.05 -22.41 -11.95
CA TYR A 23 0.87 -21.44 -13.01
C TYR A 23 -0.48 -20.74 -12.88
N ILE A 24 -0.56 -19.55 -13.47
CA ILE A 24 -1.81 -18.80 -13.58
C ILE A 24 -2.41 -19.17 -14.94
N TYR A 25 -3.65 -19.64 -14.95
CA TYR A 25 -4.34 -20.01 -16.18
C TYR A 25 -4.36 -18.83 -17.17
N GLY A 26 -3.89 -19.06 -18.40
CA GLY A 26 -3.80 -18.03 -19.44
C GLY A 26 -2.54 -17.16 -19.40
N ILE A 27 -1.56 -17.44 -18.54
CA ILE A 27 -0.30 -16.69 -18.45
C ILE A 27 0.89 -17.66 -18.46
N TYR A 28 1.88 -17.43 -19.33
CA TYR A 28 3.06 -18.27 -19.40
C TYR A 28 3.96 -18.10 -18.15
N PRO A 29 4.39 -19.20 -17.50
CA PRO A 29 5.17 -19.14 -16.28
C PRO A 29 6.55 -18.50 -16.51
N GLY A 30 6.87 -17.49 -15.71
CA GLY A 30 8.14 -16.75 -15.75
C GLY A 30 7.91 -15.24 -15.86
N ALA A 31 8.48 -14.62 -16.90
CA ALA A 31 8.46 -13.16 -17.07
C ALA A 31 7.02 -12.59 -17.18
N ASP A 32 6.10 -13.30 -17.83
CA ASP A 32 4.71 -12.85 -17.97
C ASP A 32 3.96 -12.91 -16.64
N THR A 33 4.17 -13.96 -15.84
CA THR A 33 3.66 -14.06 -14.46
C THR A 33 4.17 -12.93 -13.57
N SER A 34 5.47 -12.62 -13.63
CA SER A 34 6.06 -11.51 -12.86
C SER A 34 5.44 -10.16 -13.23
N ARG A 35 5.28 -9.88 -14.53
CA ARG A 35 4.62 -8.65 -15.01
C ARG A 35 3.16 -8.57 -14.57
N PHE A 36 2.45 -9.68 -14.58
CA PHE A 36 1.07 -9.75 -14.10
C PHE A 36 0.96 -9.42 -12.61
N ILE A 37 1.80 -10.06 -11.78
CA ILE A 37 1.84 -9.82 -10.33
C ILE A 37 2.21 -8.35 -10.04
N ASN A 38 3.25 -7.82 -10.69
CA ASN A 38 3.66 -6.43 -10.49
C ASN A 38 2.54 -5.43 -10.84
N ARG A 39 1.80 -5.67 -11.93
CA ARG A 39 0.65 -4.83 -12.30
C ARG A 39 -0.47 -4.91 -11.26
N LEU A 40 -0.72 -6.10 -10.72
CA LEU A 40 -1.72 -6.32 -9.68
C LEU A 40 -1.34 -5.59 -8.38
N VAL A 41 -0.11 -5.77 -7.91
CA VAL A 41 0.44 -5.11 -6.72
C VAL A 41 0.37 -3.60 -6.86
N LEU A 42 0.66 -3.04 -8.03
CA LEU A 42 0.56 -1.60 -8.30
C LEU A 42 -0.87 -1.09 -8.09
N ARG A 43 -1.88 -1.77 -8.66
CA ARG A 43 -3.29 -1.39 -8.52
C ARG A 43 -3.75 -1.40 -7.07
N PHE A 44 -3.44 -2.48 -6.33
CA PHE A 44 -3.76 -2.56 -4.90
C PHE A 44 -3.00 -1.53 -4.06
N SER A 45 -1.74 -1.26 -4.39
CA SER A 45 -0.92 -0.27 -3.69
C SER A 45 -1.46 1.15 -3.84
N VAL A 46 -2.01 1.49 -5.01
CA VAL A 46 -2.65 2.81 -5.23
C VAL A 46 -3.91 2.94 -4.39
N ILE A 47 -4.77 1.92 -4.37
CA ILE A 47 -6.00 1.91 -3.58
C ILE A 47 -5.67 1.98 -2.08
N GLY A 48 -4.75 1.13 -1.62
CA GLY A 48 -4.30 1.13 -0.22
C GLY A 48 -3.61 2.44 0.18
N GLY A 49 -2.87 3.06 -0.74
CA GLY A 49 -2.27 4.37 -0.54
C GLY A 49 -3.32 5.47 -0.33
N LEU A 50 -4.36 5.50 -1.18
CA LEU A 50 -5.47 6.43 -1.03
C LEU A 50 -6.22 6.22 0.29
N PHE A 51 -6.51 4.96 0.64
CA PHE A 51 -7.13 4.61 1.91
C PHE A 51 -6.30 5.11 3.10
N ASN A 52 -4.98 4.90 3.05
CA ASN A 52 -4.08 5.35 4.12
C ASN A 52 -4.04 6.88 4.25
N VAL A 53 -4.05 7.61 3.12
CA VAL A 53 -4.13 9.08 3.12
C VAL A 53 -5.43 9.56 3.73
N ILE A 54 -6.56 8.90 3.46
CA ILE A 54 -7.86 9.27 4.06
C ILE A 54 -7.86 8.97 5.56
N MET A 55 -7.36 7.80 5.98
CA MET A 55 -7.32 7.43 7.39
C MET A 55 -6.36 8.31 8.21
N ALA A 56 -5.17 8.60 7.70
CA ALA A 56 -4.19 9.44 8.38
C ALA A 56 -4.48 10.94 8.23
N GLY A 57 -4.93 11.36 7.04
CA GLY A 57 -5.20 12.75 6.71
C GLY A 57 -6.59 13.25 7.13
N GLY A 58 -7.58 12.36 7.23
CA GLY A 58 -8.93 12.68 7.71
C GLY A 58 -8.97 13.40 9.05
N PRO A 59 -8.37 12.87 10.13
CA PRO A 59 -8.35 13.56 11.42
C PRO A 59 -7.58 14.89 11.36
N MET A 60 -6.48 14.98 10.59
CA MET A 60 -5.74 16.24 10.42
C MET A 60 -6.57 17.31 9.71
N LEU A 61 -7.29 16.96 8.65
CA LEU A 61 -8.19 17.86 7.96
C LEU A 61 -9.32 18.33 8.90
N PHE A 62 -9.92 17.41 9.67
CA PHE A 62 -11.01 17.72 10.60
C PHE A 62 -10.57 18.69 11.71
N VAL A 63 -9.34 18.57 12.22
CA VAL A 63 -8.77 19.50 13.22
C VAL A 63 -8.60 20.91 12.68
N LEU A 64 -8.31 21.08 11.38
CA LEU A 64 -8.13 22.39 10.75
C LEU A 64 -9.44 23.17 10.55
N PHE A 65 -10.61 22.49 10.53
CA PHE A 65 -11.91 23.14 10.35
C PHE A 65 -12.53 23.67 11.66
N ASP A 66 -12.06 23.20 12.82
CA ASP A 66 -12.68 23.51 14.12
C ASP A 66 -11.65 24.15 15.09
N GLU A 67 -11.77 25.46 15.33
CA GLU A 67 -10.83 26.23 16.18
C GLU A 67 -10.75 25.71 17.63
N LYS A 68 -11.80 25.05 18.12
CA LYS A 68 -11.80 24.40 19.45
C LYS A 68 -10.97 23.13 19.50
N LEU A 69 -10.93 22.35 18.42
CA LEU A 69 -10.19 21.10 18.35
C LEU A 69 -8.69 21.36 18.19
N LEU A 70 -8.33 22.44 17.49
CA LEU A 70 -6.96 22.94 17.34
C LEU A 70 -6.34 23.29 18.71
N ARG A 71 -7.12 23.93 19.60
CA ARG A 71 -6.69 24.19 20.98
C ARG A 71 -6.48 22.90 21.79
N LEU A 72 -7.38 21.91 21.70
CA LEU A 72 -7.26 20.62 22.39
C LEU A 72 -6.08 19.77 21.88
N ALA A 73 -5.81 19.78 20.58
CA ALA A 73 -4.67 19.08 19.97
C ALA A 73 -3.31 19.73 20.32
N MET A 74 -3.29 21.02 20.68
CA MET A 74 -2.09 21.74 21.12
C MET A 74 -1.83 21.68 22.63
N ILE A 75 -2.77 21.18 23.44
CA ILE A 75 -2.57 20.98 24.90
C ILE A 75 -1.39 20.04 25.21
N PRO A 76 -1.20 18.89 24.53
CA PRO A 76 -0.08 17.99 24.83
C PRO A 76 1.29 18.62 24.58
N GLY A 77 1.40 19.56 23.63
CA GLY A 77 2.63 20.29 23.34
C GLY A 77 2.97 21.39 24.36
N LEU A 78 2.05 21.68 25.29
CA LEU A 78 2.22 22.67 26.36
C LEU A 78 2.67 22.01 27.68
N PHE A 79 2.57 20.67 27.78
CA PHE A 79 2.98 19.85 28.93
C PHE A 79 4.24 19.00 28.67
N MET A 80 4.85 19.11 27.49
CA MET A 80 6.18 18.58 27.18
C MET A 80 7.25 19.67 27.27
#